data_AF-S0FSU5-F1
#
_entry.id   AF-S0FSU5-F1
#
_cell.length_a   1.000
_cell.length_b   1.000
_cell.length_c   1.000
_cell.angle_alpha   90.00
_cell.angle_beta   90.00
_cell.angle_gamma   90.00
#
_symmetry.space_group_name_H-M   'P 1'
#
loop_
_entity.id
_entity.type
_entity.pdbx_description
1 polymer ?
#
loop_
_entity_poly.entity_id
_entity_poly.type
_entity_poly.pdbx_seq_one_letter_code
_entity_poly.pdbx_strand_id
1 'polypeptide(L)' 'MNTKLTLRLEENLIRAAKRHAGTLGKSVSQMVADYFYLLDTHSMDNKQPLTPIVASLRGSLKESGVDEKTYKRYLEDKYL' A
#
# COMPACT_ATOMS: atom_id res chain seq x y z
N MET A 1 -3.86 19.10 15.77
CA MET A 1 -2.97 20.27 15.86
C MET A 1 -2.30 20.43 14.50
N ASN A 2 -2.30 21.62 13.90
CA ASN A 2 -1.60 21.84 12.63
C ASN A 2 -0.20 22.36 12.90
N THR A 3 0.83 21.61 12.47
CA THR A 3 2.24 21.99 12.58
C THR A 3 2.79 22.36 11.19
N LYS A 4 3.75 23.28 11.15
CA LYS A 4 4.32 23.78 9.88
C LYS A 4 5.64 23.07 9.60
N LEU A 5 5.70 22.35 8.48
CA LEU A 5 6.96 21.87 7.91
C LEU A 5 7.49 22.90 6.90
N THR A 6 8.77 23.27 7.01
CA THR A 6 9.42 24.18 6.06
C THR A 6 10.61 23.46 5.43
N LEU A 7 10.65 23.42 4.10
CA LEU A 7 11.71 22.77 3.33
C LEU A 7 12.58 23.84 2.65
N ARG A 8 13.90 23.64 2.65
CA ARG A 8 14.83 24.43 1.84
C ARG A 8 14.98 23.75 0.49
N LEU A 9 14.61 24.44 -0.59
CA LEU A 9 14.58 23.92 -1.95
C LEU A 9 14.98 25.04 -2.91
N GLU A 10 15.55 24.67 -4.05
CA GLU A 10 15.86 25.59 -5.13
C GLU A 10 14.59 26.22 -5.72
N GLU A 11 14.68 27.48 -6.16
CA GLU A 11 13.53 28.26 -6.61
C GLU A 11 12.85 27.64 -7.85
N ASN A 12 13.65 27.07 -8.76
CA ASN A 12 13.16 26.36 -9.95
C ASN A 12 12.28 25.14 -9.56
N LEU A 13 12.65 24.44 -8.49
CA LEU A 13 11.91 23.29 -7.99
C LEU A 13 10.60 23.72 -7.32
N ILE A 14 10.62 24.83 -6.57
CA ILE A 14 9.40 25.42 -5.99
C ILE A 14 8.40 25.81 -7.09
N ARG A 15 8.89 26.42 -8.18
CA ARG A 15 8.05 26.77 -9.34
C ARG A 15 7.46 25.53 -10.02
N ALA A 16 8.26 24.49 -10.24
CA ALA A 16 7.81 23.25 -10.84
C ALA A 16 6.74 22.56 -9.98
N ALA A 17 6.94 22.49 -8.66
CA ALA A 17 5.98 21.91 -7.71
C ALA A 17 4.64 22.66 -7.72
N LYS A 18 4.65 24.00 -7.69
CA LYS A 18 3.43 24.82 -7.75
C LYS A 18 2.67 24.61 -9.05
N ARG A 19 3.37 24.55 -10.19
CA ARG A 19 2.74 24.29 -11.49
C ARG A 19 2.06 22.92 -11.51
N HIS A 20 2.75 21.88 -11.07
CA HIS A 20 2.21 20.52 -11.00
C HIS A 20 1.01 20.41 -10.04
N ALA A 21 1.07 21.11 -8.90
CA ALA A 21 -0.04 21.16 -7.96
C ALA A 21 -1.26 21.88 -8.57
N GLY A 22 -1.03 22.99 -9.27
CA GLY A 22 -2.06 23.73 -10.00
C GLY A 22 -2.75 22.89 -11.07
N THR A 23 -2.01 22.10 -11.85
CA THR A 23 -2.61 21.19 -12.85
C THR A 23 -3.50 20.12 -12.23
N LEU A 24 -3.23 19.74 -10.97
CA LEU A 24 -4.01 18.76 -10.22
C LEU A 24 -5.12 19.41 -9.37
N GLY A 25 -5.28 20.73 -9.41
CA GLY A 25 -6.23 21.46 -8.56
C GLY A 25 -5.92 21.38 -7.05
N LYS A 26 -4.67 21.08 -6.69
CA LYS A 26 -4.22 20.91 -5.30
C LYS A 26 -3.20 21.98 -4.92
N SER A 27 -3.05 22.23 -3.62
CA SER A 27 -1.91 23.00 -3.11
C SER A 27 -0.67 22.12 -3.00
N VAL A 28 0.52 22.72 -3.03
CA VAL A 28 1.79 21.98 -2.78
C VAL A 28 1.76 21.33 -1.40
N SER A 29 1.21 22.00 -0.39
CA SER A 29 1.05 21.44 0.95
C SER A 29 0.17 20.20 0.97
N GLN A 30 -0.94 20.20 0.21
CA GLN A 30 -1.80 19.01 0.10
C GLN A 30 -1.08 17.86 -0.60
N MET A 31 -0.38 18.15 -1.71
CA MET A 31 0.38 17.13 -2.43
C MET A 31 1.44 16.46 -1.56
N VAL A 32 2.17 17.25 -0.75
CA VAL A 32 3.19 16.74 0.17
C VAL A 32 2.56 15.98 1.34
N ALA A 33 1.41 16.44 1.86
CA ALA A 33 0.67 15.72 2.90
C ALA A 33 0.21 14.35 2.40
N ASP A 34 -0.38 14.28 1.19
CA ASP A 34 -0.79 13.03 0.55
C ASP A 34 0.40 12.06 0.41
N TYR A 35 1.58 12.57 0.03
CA TYR A 35 2.80 11.77 -0.04
C TYR A 35 3.24 11.24 1.35
N PHE A 36 3.19 12.06 2.39
CA PHE A 36 3.51 11.61 3.75
C PHE A 36 2.52 10.57 4.28
N TYR A 37 1.24 10.69 3.96
CA TYR A 37 0.26 9.63 4.25
C TYR A 37 0.64 8.31 3.57
N LEU A 38 1.08 8.36 2.31
CA LEU A 38 1.53 7.17 1.60
C LEU A 38 2.78 6.56 2.24
N LEU A 39 3.75 7.38 2.64
CA LEU A 39 4.94 6.89 3.36
C LEU A 39 4.57 6.21 4.67
N ASP A 40 3.65 6.80 5.44
CA ASP A 40 3.16 6.19 6.68
C ASP A 40 2.49 4.84 6.42
N THR A 41 1.64 4.75 5.38
CA THR A 41 1.00 3.49 4.99
C THR A 41 1.97 2.42 4.49
N HIS A 42 3.11 2.79 3.90
CA HIS A 42 4.16 1.85 3.52
C HIS A 42 5.03 1.42 4.70
N SER A 43 5.23 2.28 5.71
CA SER A 43 5.89 1.90 6.96
C SER A 43 4.99 1.08 7.90
N MET A 44 3.68 1.14 7.72
CA MET A 44 2.73 0.14 8.25
C MET A 44 2.84 -1.13 7.40
N ASP A 45 3.97 -1.81 7.52
CA ASP A 45 4.16 -3.16 7.02
C ASP A 45 2.89 -3.98 7.33
N ASN A 46 2.23 -4.40 6.26
CA ASN A 46 0.94 -5.09 6.14
C ASN A 46 0.57 -6.02 7.31
N LYS A 47 0.19 -5.43 8.44
CA LYS A 47 -0.51 -6.10 9.53
C LYS A 47 -1.82 -5.39 9.78
N GLN A 48 -2.63 -5.25 8.74
CA GLN A 48 -4.05 -5.32 9.02
C GLN A 48 -4.27 -6.65 9.75
N PRO A 49 -4.82 -6.65 10.98
CA PRO A 49 -5.07 -7.88 11.68
C PRO A 49 -5.95 -8.74 10.78
N LEU A 50 -5.50 -9.97 10.52
CA LEU A 50 -6.30 -10.93 9.77
C LEU A 50 -7.66 -11.01 10.46
N THR A 51 -8.74 -11.05 9.68
CA THR A 51 -10.05 -11.31 10.24
C THR A 51 -10.00 -12.64 10.99
N PRO A 52 -10.79 -12.84 12.07
CA PRO A 52 -10.66 -14.01 12.95
C PRO A 52 -10.65 -15.35 12.21
N ILE A 53 -11.47 -15.47 11.16
CA ILE A 53 -11.55 -16.64 10.30
C ILE A 53 -10.25 -16.84 9.52
N VAL A 54 -9.74 -15.79 8.86
CA VAL A 54 -8.49 -15.88 8.08
C VAL A 54 -7.31 -16.19 9.00
N ALA A 55 -7.28 -15.63 10.21
CA ALA A 55 -6.26 -15.95 11.21
C ALA A 55 -6.29 -17.45 11.60
N SER A 56 -7.49 -18.03 11.79
CA SER A 56 -7.63 -19.45 12.14
C SER A 56 -7.27 -20.41 11.01
N LEU A 57 -7.47 -20.00 9.75
CA LEU A 57 -7.20 -20.82 8.56
C LEU A 57 -5.74 -20.69 8.09
N ARG A 58 -5.06 -19.58 8.42
CA ARG A 58 -3.68 -19.35 7.98
C ARG A 58 -2.75 -20.39 8.61
N GLY A 59 -2.22 -21.27 7.78
CA GLY A 59 -1.27 -22.31 8.20
C GLY A 59 -1.90 -23.67 8.50
N SER A 60 -3.23 -23.82 8.41
CA SER A 60 -3.91 -25.10 8.65
C SER A 60 -3.49 -26.22 7.70
N LEU A 61 -2.92 -25.88 6.54
CA LEU A 61 -2.43 -26.84 5.54
C LEU A 61 -0.90 -26.99 5.55
N LYS A 62 -0.18 -26.37 6.49
CA LYS A 62 1.30 -26.32 6.47
C LYS A 62 1.96 -27.70 6.52
N GLU A 63 1.32 -28.67 7.18
CA GLU A 63 1.83 -30.06 7.31
C GLU A 63 1.05 -31.05 6.45
N SER A 64 0.11 -30.57 5.63
CA SER A 64 -0.76 -31.45 4.82
C SER A 64 -0.03 -32.12 3.64
N GLY A 65 1.20 -31.69 3.33
CA GLY A 65 1.93 -32.13 2.14
C GLY A 65 1.30 -31.68 0.81
N VAL A 66 0.23 -30.87 0.87
CA VAL A 66 -0.46 -30.32 -0.30
C VAL A 66 0.26 -29.07 -0.77
N ASP A 67 0.63 -29.07 -2.03
CA ASP A 67 1.23 -27.94 -2.71
C ASP A 67 0.27 -27.36 -3.78
N GLU A 68 0.69 -26.26 -4.39
CA GLU A 68 -0.09 -25.60 -5.43
C GLU A 68 -0.34 -26.52 -6.64
N LYS A 69 0.57 -27.45 -6.91
CA LYS A 69 0.42 -28.42 -8.02
C LYS A 69 -0.67 -29.44 -7.74
N THR A 70 -0.78 -29.89 -6.49
CA THR A 70 -1.85 -30.78 -6.03
C THR A 70 -3.21 -30.10 -6.18
N TYR A 71 -3.30 -28.81 -5.84
CA TYR A 71 -4.51 -28.03 -6.04
C TYR A 71 -4.88 -27.88 -7.53
N LYS A 72 -3.91 -27.55 -8.39
CA LYS A 72 -4.15 -27.41 -9.84
C LYS A 72 -4.65 -28.72 -10.47
N ARG A 73 -4.05 -29.85 -10.12
CA ARG A 73 -4.48 -31.18 -10.58
C ARG A 73 -5.90 -31.52 -10.14
N TYR A 74 -6.26 -31.20 -8.89
CA TYR A 74 -7.62 -31.37 -8.41
C TYR A 74 -8.63 -30.53 -9.22
N LEU A 75 -8.26 -29.29 -9.59
CA LEU A 75 -9.12 -28.45 -10.42
C LEU A 75 -9.28 -29.01 -11.84
N GLU A 76 -8.21 -29.56 -12.41
CA GLU A 76 -8.26 -30.25 -13.70
C GLU A 76 -9.22 -31.44 -13.62
N ASP A 77 -9.01 -32.40 -12.70
CA ASP A 77 -9.88 -33.57 -12.54
C ASP A 77 -11.36 -33.23 -12.25
N LYS A 78 -11.61 -32.07 -11.63
CA LYS A 78 -12.96 -31.65 -11.27
C LYS A 78 -13.73 -30.99 -12.41
N TYR A 79 -13.04 -30.28 -13.29
CA TYR A 79 -13.68 -29.39 -14.28
C TYR A 79 -13.32 -29.70 -15.74
N LEU A 80 -12.31 -30.53 -15.99
CA LEU A 80 -11.86 -30.98 -17.33
C LEU A 80 -12.07 -32.48 -17.48
#